data_AF-A0A1M7PH98-F1
#
_entry.id   AF-A0A1M7PH98-F1
#
_cell.length_a   1.000
_cell.length_b   1.000
_cell.length_c   1.000
_cell.angle_alpha   90.00
_cell.angle_beta   90.00
_cell.angle_gamma   90.00
#
_symmetry.space_group_name_H-M   'P 1'
#
loop_
_entity.id
_entity.type
_entity.pdbx_description
1 polymer ?
#
loop_
_entity_poly.entity_id
_entity_poly.type
_entity_poly.pdbx_seq_one_letter_code
_entity_poly.pdbx_strand_id
1 'polypeptide(L)'
;MEEIFLRKTVFDAYRLSNINQYLVSWDLSPVEGKGIHLGAMHTKYGHIQIKMYKSSNQESKMIWNLTQEQLPDEYGAKTAIKKVLEYFIDYFAGIKGESIALIFEINDGSYHPVDSQAIGYMFAAMYALINCFDKDHIKFKEDRVWRNF
;
A
#
# COMPACT_ATOMS: atom_id res chain seq x y z
N MET A 1 -13.60 21.25 6.76
CA MET A 1 -13.46 20.04 5.92
C MET A 1 -12.00 19.55 5.87
N GLU A 2 -11.00 20.45 5.90
CA GLU A 2 -9.56 20.14 6.01
C GLU A 2 -9.16 19.43 7.31
N GLU A 3 -9.77 19.78 8.44
CA GLU A 3 -9.45 19.21 9.76
C GLU A 3 -9.67 17.69 9.85
N ILE A 4 -10.70 17.18 9.17
CA ILE A 4 -11.00 15.74 9.11
C ILE A 4 -9.95 15.00 8.27
N PHE A 5 -9.40 15.67 7.26
CA PHE A 5 -8.39 15.12 6.37
C PHE A 5 -7.06 14.96 7.12
N LEU A 6 -6.59 16.02 7.79
CA LEU A 6 -5.41 16.01 8.65
C LEU A 6 -5.47 14.93 9.74
N ARG A 7 -6.63 14.76 10.38
CA ARG A 7 -6.81 13.74 11.44
C ARG A 7 -6.65 12.32 10.91
N LYS A 8 -7.16 12.01 9.71
CA LYS A 8 -6.97 10.69 9.07
C LYS A 8 -5.52 10.46 8.67
N THR A 9 -4.87 11.45 8.07
CA THR A 9 -3.45 11.37 7.66
C THR A 9 -2.52 11.09 8.86
N VAL A 10 -2.79 11.68 10.04
CA VAL A 10 -2.02 11.42 11.26
C VAL A 10 -2.27 10.01 11.83
N PHE A 11 -3.50 9.51 11.78
CA PHE A 11 -3.82 8.14 12.22
C PHE A 11 -3.16 7.07 11.33
N ASP A 12 -3.04 7.34 10.03
CA ASP A 12 -2.37 6.46 9.09
C ASP A 12 -0.84 6.53 9.22
N ALA A 13 -0.28 7.71 9.55
CA ALA A 13 1.15 7.89 9.87
C ALA A 13 1.64 6.99 11.00
N TYR A 14 0.82 6.83 12.06
CA TYR A 14 1.16 5.99 13.21
C TYR A 14 1.45 4.54 12.78
N ARG A 15 0.74 4.01 11.77
CA ARG A 15 0.99 2.64 11.28
C ARG A 15 2.36 2.52 10.62
N LEU A 16 2.80 3.53 9.88
CA LEU A 16 4.14 3.57 9.29
C LEU A 16 5.23 3.81 10.32
N SER A 17 4.92 4.42 11.47
CA SER A 17 5.95 4.67 12.50
C SER A 17 6.64 3.40 12.99
N ASN A 18 5.95 2.25 12.92
CA ASN A 18 6.49 0.95 13.29
C ASN A 18 7.65 0.51 12.39
N ILE A 19 7.72 1.04 11.16
CA ILE A 19 8.80 0.72 10.22
C ILE A 19 9.88 1.81 10.13
N ASN A 20 9.82 2.87 10.94
CA ASN A 20 10.75 4.01 10.84
C ASN A 20 12.21 3.60 10.93
N GLN A 21 12.55 2.70 11.85
CA GLN A 21 13.93 2.22 12.00
C GLN A 21 14.44 1.58 10.71
N TYR A 22 13.60 0.80 10.02
CA TYR A 22 13.97 0.16 8.76
C TYR A 22 14.09 1.21 7.65
N LEU A 23 13.19 2.18 7.59
CA LEU A 23 13.22 3.26 6.60
C LEU A 23 14.50 4.11 6.73
N VAL A 24 14.94 4.41 7.95
CA VAL A 24 16.21 5.14 8.19
C VAL A 24 17.39 4.35 7.63
N SER A 25 17.48 3.05 7.93
CA SER A 25 18.60 2.21 7.51
C SER A 25 18.48 1.64 6.08
N TRP A 26 17.33 1.80 5.43
CA TRP A 26 17.10 1.22 4.11
C TRP A 26 18.07 1.78 3.08
N ASP A 27 18.81 0.89 2.44
CA ASP A 27 19.82 1.16 1.41
C ASP A 27 19.21 1.41 0.02
N LEU A 28 17.88 1.48 -0.06
CA LEU A 28 17.11 1.66 -1.29
C LEU A 28 17.17 0.45 -2.25
N SER A 29 17.63 -0.70 -1.76
CA SER A 29 17.52 -1.98 -2.47
C SER A 29 16.04 -2.36 -2.66
N PRO A 30 15.71 -3.15 -3.71
CA PRO A 30 14.33 -3.57 -3.94
C PRO A 30 13.74 -4.33 -2.76
N VAL A 31 12.54 -3.94 -2.35
CA VAL A 31 11.75 -4.60 -1.30
C VAL A 31 10.37 -4.99 -1.83
N GLU A 32 9.81 -6.05 -1.27
CA GLU A 32 8.51 -6.59 -1.67
C GLU A 32 7.65 -6.87 -0.46
N GLY A 33 6.36 -6.53 -0.57
CA GLY A 33 5.40 -6.67 0.50
C GLY A 33 4.01 -6.99 -0.02
N LYS A 34 3.27 -7.77 0.76
CA LYS A 34 1.88 -8.12 0.50
C LYS A 34 0.98 -7.56 1.59
N GLY A 35 -0.20 -7.11 1.20
CA GLY A 35 -1.19 -6.57 2.11
C GLY A 35 -2.57 -7.10 1.81
N ILE A 36 -3.27 -7.55 2.86
CA ILE A 36 -4.69 -7.92 2.80
C ILE A 36 -5.43 -7.27 3.95
N HIS A 37 -6.54 -6.59 3.64
CA HIS A 37 -7.45 -6.05 4.62
C HIS A 37 -8.80 -6.76 4.55
N LEU A 38 -9.24 -7.25 5.69
CA LEU A 38 -10.57 -7.81 5.90
C LEU A 38 -11.24 -6.95 6.96
N GLY A 39 -12.28 -6.22 6.57
CA GLY A 39 -13.07 -5.41 7.49
C GLY A 39 -13.73 -6.26 8.57
N ALA A 40 -14.23 -5.59 9.62
CA ALA A 40 -15.07 -6.25 10.60
C ALA A 40 -16.27 -6.93 9.90
N MET A 41 -16.57 -8.16 10.32
CA MET A 41 -17.63 -8.99 9.72
C MET A 41 -17.49 -9.18 8.20
N HIS A 42 -16.27 -9.11 7.65
CA HIS A 42 -15.98 -9.28 6.22
C HIS A 42 -16.57 -8.21 5.29
N THR A 43 -17.11 -7.12 5.82
CA THR A 43 -17.76 -6.05 5.04
C THR A 43 -16.82 -5.21 4.16
N LYS A 44 -15.51 -5.44 4.26
CA LYS A 44 -14.49 -4.73 3.48
C LYS A 44 -13.41 -5.70 3.04
N TYR A 45 -12.99 -5.58 1.79
CA TYR A 45 -11.91 -6.36 1.22
C TYR A 45 -10.93 -5.46 0.47
N GLY A 46 -9.64 -5.79 0.56
CA GLY A 46 -8.61 -5.28 -0.32
C GLY A 46 -7.38 -6.18 -0.23
N HIS A 47 -6.78 -6.51 -1.37
CA HIS A 47 -5.56 -7.31 -1.44
C HIS A 47 -4.67 -6.76 -2.55
N ILE A 48 -3.39 -6.57 -2.24
CA ILE A 48 -2.35 -6.20 -3.20
C ILE A 48 -0.97 -6.78 -2.83
N GLN A 49 -0.10 -6.87 -3.82
CA GLN A 49 1.34 -7.04 -3.67
C GLN A 49 2.08 -5.88 -4.33
N ILE A 50 3.03 -5.31 -3.60
CA ILE A 50 3.88 -4.20 -4.04
C ILE A 50 5.33 -4.68 -4.10
N LYS A 51 6.02 -4.31 -5.17
CA LYS A 51 7.47 -4.21 -5.21
C LYS A 51 7.87 -2.75 -5.29
N MET A 52 8.85 -2.35 -4.49
CA MET A 52 9.28 -0.96 -4.35
C MET A 52 10.79 -0.85 -4.45
N TYR A 53 11.28 0.14 -5.20
CA TYR A 53 12.71 0.39 -5.39
C TYR A 53 12.96 1.84 -5.83
N LYS A 54 14.21 2.29 -5.72
CA LYS A 54 14.62 3.63 -6.16
C LYS A 54 14.45 3.81 -7.67
N SER A 55 13.89 4.94 -8.08
CA SER A 55 13.83 5.34 -9.48
C SER A 55 15.22 5.74 -10.00
N SER A 56 15.55 5.30 -11.22
CA SER A 56 16.76 5.74 -11.92
C SER A 56 16.65 7.15 -12.48
N ASN A 57 15.43 7.65 -12.72
CA ASN A 57 15.16 8.87 -13.49
C ASN A 57 14.65 10.02 -12.63
N GLN A 58 14.83 9.98 -11.30
CA GLN A 58 14.36 10.99 -10.34
C GLN A 58 12.84 11.27 -10.37
N GLU A 59 12.06 10.42 -11.03
CA GLU A 59 10.59 10.50 -11.08
C GLU A 59 9.98 9.30 -10.37
N SER A 60 9.06 9.56 -9.44
CA SER A 60 8.26 8.50 -8.81
C SER A 60 7.17 8.03 -9.75
N LYS A 61 6.98 6.70 -9.87
CA LYS A 61 5.97 6.12 -10.76
C LYS A 61 5.29 4.91 -10.12
N MET A 62 4.05 4.69 -10.53
CA MET A 62 3.29 3.49 -10.21
C MET A 62 3.07 2.70 -11.50
N ILE A 63 3.56 1.47 -11.52
CA ILE A 63 3.45 0.55 -12.64
C ILE A 63 2.40 -0.48 -12.25
N TRP A 64 1.31 -0.54 -13.02
CA TRP A 64 0.20 -1.46 -12.79
C TRP A 64 0.39 -2.70 -13.67
N ASN A 65 0.87 -3.80 -13.08
CA ASN A 65 1.03 -5.08 -13.77
C ASN A 65 -0.18 -6.00 -13.55
N LEU A 66 -1.37 -5.40 -13.49
CA LEU A 66 -2.64 -6.07 -13.24
C LEU A 66 -3.61 -5.84 -14.38
N THR A 67 -4.37 -6.87 -14.73
CA THR A 67 -5.47 -6.74 -15.69
C THR A 67 -6.70 -6.12 -15.01
N GLN A 68 -7.66 -5.66 -15.82
CA GLN A 68 -8.90 -5.09 -15.30
C GLN A 68 -9.74 -6.14 -14.57
N GLU A 69 -9.64 -7.40 -14.97
CA GLU A 69 -10.32 -8.52 -14.32
C GLU A 69 -9.73 -8.77 -12.94
N GLN A 70 -8.41 -8.69 -12.77
CA GLN A 70 -7.76 -8.91 -11.48
C GLN A 70 -8.11 -7.83 -10.46
N LEU A 71 -8.18 -6.57 -10.90
CA LEU A 71 -8.46 -5.45 -10.02
C LEU A 71 -9.29 -4.38 -10.75
N PRO A 72 -10.63 -4.55 -10.81
CA PRO A 72 -11.51 -3.63 -11.51
C PRO A 72 -11.51 -2.24 -10.88
N ASP A 73 -11.54 -1.21 -11.73
CA ASP A 73 -11.50 0.19 -11.30
C ASP A 73 -12.74 0.65 -10.53
N GLU A 74 -13.88 -0.02 -10.73
CA GLU A 74 -15.18 0.32 -10.13
C GLU A 74 -15.16 0.29 -8.59
N TYR A 75 -14.25 -0.50 -7.99
CA TYR A 75 -14.09 -0.57 -6.53
C TYR A 75 -13.20 0.54 -5.95
N GLY A 76 -12.70 1.45 -6.80
CA GLY A 76 -11.85 2.58 -6.39
C GLY A 76 -10.44 2.18 -5.94
N ALA A 77 -9.99 0.97 -6.29
CA ALA A 77 -8.72 0.40 -5.84
C ALA A 77 -7.51 1.23 -6.26
N LYS A 78 -7.38 1.52 -7.57
CA LYS A 78 -6.21 2.24 -8.11
C LYS A 78 -6.04 3.62 -7.48
N THR A 79 -7.14 4.37 -7.34
CA THR A 79 -7.14 5.69 -6.69
C THR A 79 -6.77 5.62 -5.21
N ALA A 80 -7.30 4.64 -4.48
CA ALA A 80 -7.01 4.45 -3.06
C ALA A 80 -5.54 4.11 -2.80
N ILE A 81 -5.01 3.14 -3.55
CA ILE A 81 -3.61 2.72 -3.47
C ILE A 81 -2.70 3.90 -3.82
N LYS A 82 -2.98 4.61 -4.92
CA LYS A 82 -2.20 5.76 -5.35
C LYS A 82 -2.05 6.80 -4.24
N LYS A 83 -3.14 7.18 -3.57
CA LYS A 83 -3.09 8.14 -2.46
C LYS A 83 -2.19 7.69 -1.31
N VAL A 84 -2.21 6.39 -0.98
CA VAL A 84 -1.36 5.84 0.09
C VAL A 84 0.11 5.86 -0.31
N LEU A 85 0.42 5.53 -1.56
CA LEU A 85 1.80 5.52 -2.06
C LEU A 85 2.37 6.94 -2.22
N GLU A 86 1.56 7.90 -2.67
CA GLU A 86 1.93 9.32 -2.69
C GLU A 86 2.25 9.81 -1.28
N TYR A 87 1.38 9.52 -0.32
CA TYR A 87 1.63 9.84 1.08
C TYR A 87 2.92 9.18 1.61
N PHE A 88 3.18 7.92 1.24
CA PHE A 88 4.39 7.22 1.66
C PHE A 88 5.67 7.87 1.11
N ILE A 89 5.67 8.40 -0.12
CA ILE A 89 6.82 9.13 -0.68
C ILE A 89 7.14 10.34 0.20
N ASP A 90 6.14 11.16 0.54
CA ASP A 90 6.31 12.33 1.39
C ASP A 90 6.77 11.96 2.79
N TYR A 91 6.18 10.91 3.37
CA TYR A 91 6.55 10.36 4.66
C TYR A 91 8.01 9.90 4.69
N PHE A 92 8.42 9.16 3.66
CA PHE A 92 9.78 8.64 3.53
C PHE A 92 10.81 9.75 3.30
N ALA A 93 10.46 10.77 2.50
CA ALA A 93 11.30 11.95 2.32
C ALA A 93 11.52 12.69 3.65
N GLY A 94 10.48 12.80 4.48
CA GLY A 94 10.58 13.35 5.84
C GLY A 94 11.53 12.57 6.75
N ILE A 95 11.58 11.24 6.62
CA ILE A 95 12.49 10.39 7.40
C ILE A 95 13.93 10.49 6.90
N LYS A 96 14.15 10.50 5.59
CA LYS A 96 15.48 10.55 4.99
C LYS A 96 16.09 11.96 5.00
N GLY A 97 15.26 13.00 5.13
CA GLY A 97 15.67 14.39 5.01
C GLY A 97 15.95 14.84 3.58
N GLU A 98 15.61 14.02 2.58
CA GLU A 98 15.76 14.31 1.16
C GLU A 98 14.64 13.66 0.34
N SER A 99 14.30 14.26 -0.80
CA SER A 99 13.33 13.69 -1.73
C SER A 99 13.95 12.52 -2.50
N ILE A 100 13.40 11.33 -2.31
CA ILE A 100 13.83 10.12 -3.03
C ILE A 100 12.70 9.66 -3.95
N ALA A 101 12.98 9.62 -5.24
CA ALA A 101 12.05 9.10 -6.23
C ALA A 101 11.96 7.57 -6.16
N LEU A 102 10.74 7.04 -6.11
CA LEU A 102 10.46 5.62 -5.94
C LEU A 102 9.57 5.08 -7.07
N ILE A 103 9.88 3.87 -7.52
CA ILE A 103 8.99 3.10 -8.38
C ILE A 103 8.23 2.09 -7.54
N PHE A 104 6.93 2.01 -7.76
CA PHE A 104 6.04 1.02 -7.17
C PHE A 104 5.47 0.15 -8.28
N GLU A 105 5.81 -1.12 -8.31
CA GLU A 105 5.16 -2.11 -9.17
C GLU A 105 4.06 -2.80 -8.37
N ILE A 106 2.83 -2.73 -8.88
CA ILE A 106 1.68 -3.46 -8.32
C ILE A 106 1.58 -4.76 -9.11
N ASN A 107 2.11 -5.84 -8.53
CA ASN A 107 2.36 -7.11 -9.22
C ASN A 107 1.29 -8.18 -8.95
N ASP A 108 0.50 -8.01 -7.90
CA ASP A 108 -0.65 -8.85 -7.61
C ASP A 108 -1.76 -8.02 -6.95
N GLY A 109 -2.99 -8.46 -7.12
CA GLY A 109 -4.17 -7.79 -6.63
C GLY A 109 -5.40 -8.65 -6.86
N SER A 110 -6.40 -8.46 -6.02
CA SER A 110 -7.68 -9.14 -6.18
C SER A 110 -8.79 -8.30 -5.56
N TYR A 111 -10.02 -8.64 -5.89
CA TYR A 111 -11.21 -8.01 -5.33
C TYR A 111 -12.24 -9.07 -4.90
N HIS A 112 -13.12 -8.70 -3.98
CA HIS A 112 -14.36 -9.42 -3.71
C HIS A 112 -15.53 -8.59 -4.27
N PRO A 113 -16.44 -9.15 -5.09
CA PRO A 113 -17.48 -8.37 -5.77
C PRO A 113 -18.41 -7.58 -4.85
N VAL A 114 -18.57 -8.03 -3.60
CA VAL A 114 -19.47 -7.41 -2.62
C VAL A 114 -18.72 -6.52 -1.63
N ASP A 115 -17.55 -6.98 -1.19
CA ASP A 115 -16.85 -6.37 -0.05
C ASP A 115 -15.71 -5.44 -0.48
N SER A 116 -15.26 -5.47 -1.74
CA SER A 116 -14.22 -4.58 -2.20
C SER A 116 -14.69 -3.14 -2.21
N GLN A 117 -13.92 -2.27 -1.55
CA GLN A 117 -14.17 -0.83 -1.49
C GLN A 117 -12.84 -0.09 -1.36
N ALA A 118 -12.80 1.17 -1.80
CA ALA A 118 -11.60 2.02 -1.76
C ALA A 118 -10.87 1.98 -0.40
N ILE A 119 -11.61 2.03 0.71
CA ILE A 119 -11.03 1.99 2.06
C ILE A 119 -10.30 0.67 2.37
N GLY A 120 -10.78 -0.47 1.84
CA GLY A 120 -10.10 -1.77 1.99
C GLY A 120 -8.74 -1.76 1.30
N TYR A 121 -8.67 -1.17 0.10
CA TYR A 121 -7.42 -1.01 -0.63
C TYR A 121 -6.47 0.02 -0.01
N MET A 122 -6.97 1.06 0.66
CA MET A 122 -6.12 1.96 1.44
C MET A 122 -5.38 1.20 2.54
N PHE A 123 -6.10 0.38 3.32
CA PHE A 123 -5.49 -0.44 4.36
C PHE A 123 -4.57 -1.53 3.79
N ALA A 124 -4.98 -2.20 2.72
CA ALA A 124 -4.14 -3.20 2.06
C ALA A 124 -2.82 -2.59 1.56
N ALA A 125 -2.84 -1.39 0.98
CA ALA A 125 -1.63 -0.67 0.58
C ALA A 125 -0.72 -0.33 1.76
N MET A 126 -1.30 0.16 2.86
CA MET A 126 -0.55 0.43 4.08
C MET A 126 0.11 -0.84 4.63
N TYR A 127 -0.61 -1.97 4.63
CA TYR A 127 -0.09 -3.24 5.12
C TYR A 127 1.00 -3.80 4.21
N ALA A 128 0.86 -3.67 2.89
CA ALA A 128 1.89 -4.05 1.94
C ALA A 128 3.18 -3.25 2.16
N LEU A 129 3.09 -1.92 2.38
CA LEU A 129 4.25 -1.07 2.68
C LEU A 129 4.95 -1.49 3.98
N ILE A 130 4.19 -1.80 5.03
CA ILE A 130 4.77 -2.31 6.29
C ILE A 130 5.45 -3.65 6.04
N ASN A 131 4.79 -4.56 5.32
CA ASN A 131 5.29 -5.89 5.02
C ASN A 131 6.58 -5.89 4.20
N CYS A 132 6.85 -4.84 3.40
CA CYS A 132 8.14 -4.67 2.71
C CYS A 132 9.34 -4.66 3.66
N PHE A 133 9.16 -4.21 4.90
CA PHE A 133 10.24 -4.01 5.87
C PHE A 133 10.11 -4.89 7.11
N ASP A 134 8.89 -5.13 7.57
CA ASP A 134 8.57 -5.96 8.72
C ASP A 134 7.46 -6.96 8.35
N LYS A 135 7.87 -8.15 7.93
CA LYS A 135 6.97 -9.21 7.46
C LYS A 135 6.08 -9.79 8.57
N ASP A 136 6.51 -9.68 9.81
CA ASP A 136 5.84 -10.28 10.97
C ASP A 136 4.88 -9.31 11.67
N HIS A 137 4.99 -8.00 11.39
CA HIS A 137 4.13 -6.97 11.99
C HIS A 137 2.63 -7.23 11.75
N ILE A 138 2.29 -7.56 10.50
CA ILE A 138 0.92 -7.86 10.07
C ILE A 138 0.99 -9.16 9.29
N LYS A 139 0.55 -10.25 9.93
CA LYS A 139 0.51 -11.57 9.29
C LYS A 139 -0.40 -11.52 8.07
N PHE A 140 0.19 -11.77 6.90
CA PHE A 140 -0.54 -11.96 5.67
C PHE A 140 -1.35 -13.27 5.74
N LYS A 141 -2.64 -13.19 5.40
CA LYS A 141 -3.56 -14.32 5.45
C LYS A 141 -3.85 -14.80 4.03
N GLU A 142 -2.93 -15.60 3.48
CA GLU A 142 -3.01 -16.12 2.10
C GLU A 142 -4.30 -16.92 1.87
N ASP A 143 -4.77 -17.66 2.87
CA ASP A 143 -6.03 -18.43 2.87
C ASP A 143 -7.29 -17.57 2.73
N ARG A 144 -7.15 -16.25 2.89
CA ARG A 144 -8.24 -15.28 2.80
C ARG A 144 -8.20 -14.46 1.52
N VAL A 145 -7.23 -14.70 0.64
CA VAL A 145 -7.15 -14.02 -0.66
C VAL A 145 -8.24 -14.58 -1.56
N TRP A 146 -9.08 -13.70 -2.09
CA TRP A 146 -10.08 -14.05 -3.08
C TRP A 146 -9.42 -14.28 -4.44
N ARG A 147 -9.52 -15.50 -4.98
CA ARG A 147 -8.89 -15.90 -6.25
C ARG A 147 -9.90 -16.44 -7.29
N ASN A 148 -11.19 -16.38 -6.99
CA ASN A 148 -12.21 -17.00 -7.85
C ASN A 148 -12.56 -16.06 -9.01
N PHE A 149 -12.14 -16.46 -10.21
CA PHE A 149 -12.63 -15.99 -11.51
C PHE A 149 -13.51 -17.08 -12.12
#